data_AF-A0A8S2ZKF5-F1
#
_entry.id   AF-A0A8S2ZKF5-F1
#
_cell.length_a   1.000
_cell.length_b   1.000
_cell.length_c   1.000
_cell.angle_alpha   90.00
_cell.angle_beta   90.00
_cell.angle_gamma   90.00
#
_symmetry.space_group_name_H-M   'P 1'
#
loop_
_entity.id
_entity.type
_entity.pdbx_description
1 polymer ?
#
loop_
_entity_poly.entity_id
_entity_poly.type
_entity_poly.pdbx_seq_one_letter_code
_entity_poly.pdbx_strand_id
1 'polypeptide(L)'
;YDGGHLFPMGVGILLQRATINVLITENSIYQFFHTAIQIGWSWGYDESSSYNHSISFNYIHHIGQYLLSDLAGIYTCGLLNGTLITNNVLHDIYGYFLYDWGVYLADGTSQLMITNTIVYNTGSAAFTMIYGFNNTFQNNILARSSNQSDGALSLYRRESLNHLSFTFQHNIVYDTVNESGRWIFQVQAPDPFSSPLVIMNYNCYFNLYGNMMIFGLGRLVFSEWQETNHDTNSIIDNPLFIDADSQCNFFNLNIVSPAVKELDFKPIQQLSQWKSGC
;
A
#
# COMPACT_ATOMS: atom_id res chain seq x y z
N TYR A 1 16.03 2.73 -14.31
CA TYR A 1 15.30 2.33 -15.52
C TYR A 1 14.35 3.45 -15.85
N ASP A 2 14.56 4.04 -17.02
CA ASP A 2 13.65 4.97 -17.68
C ASP A 2 13.09 4.22 -18.90
N GLY A 3 11.76 4.04 -18.98
CA GLY A 3 11.17 3.13 -19.96
C GLY A 3 9.69 3.40 -20.24
N GLY A 4 9.07 2.61 -21.12
CA GLY A 4 7.68 2.82 -21.56
C GLY A 4 7.50 3.71 -22.79
N HIS A 5 8.55 4.40 -23.26
CA HIS A 5 8.49 5.35 -24.38
C HIS A 5 8.10 4.76 -25.74
N LEU A 6 8.44 3.48 -25.98
CA LEU A 6 8.10 2.79 -27.23
C LEU A 6 6.87 1.89 -27.09
N PHE A 7 6.78 1.18 -25.97
CA PHE A 7 5.66 0.30 -25.64
C PHE A 7 5.05 0.76 -24.31
N PRO A 8 3.93 1.50 -24.33
CA PRO A 8 3.32 2.04 -23.11
C PRO A 8 2.96 0.97 -22.07
N MET A 9 2.59 -0.22 -22.52
CA MET A 9 2.27 -1.38 -21.68
C MET A 9 3.49 -2.11 -21.10
N GLY A 10 4.71 -1.67 -21.42
CA GLY A 10 5.94 -2.28 -20.92
C GLY A 10 6.04 -2.16 -19.41
N VAL A 11 6.42 -3.26 -18.75
CA VAL A 11 6.69 -3.30 -17.31
C VAL A 11 8.19 -3.11 -17.07
N GLY A 12 8.56 -2.41 -15.99
CA GLY A 12 9.97 -2.17 -15.66
C GLY A 12 10.75 -3.45 -15.35
N ILE A 13 10.26 -4.24 -14.39
CA ILE A 13 10.79 -5.56 -14.04
C ILE A 13 9.63 -6.56 -13.96
N LEU A 14 9.69 -7.61 -14.77
CA LEU A 14 8.67 -8.63 -14.84
C LEU A 14 9.23 -9.99 -14.40
N LEU A 15 8.61 -10.54 -13.35
CA LEU A 15 8.94 -11.85 -12.80
C LEU A 15 7.72 -12.76 -12.86
N GLN A 16 7.81 -13.82 -13.67
CA GLN A 16 6.70 -14.75 -13.89
C GLN A 16 6.97 -16.11 -13.22
N ARG A 17 6.44 -17.19 -13.81
CA ARG A 17 6.56 -18.58 -13.31
C ARG A 17 8.02 -19.05 -13.24
N ALA A 18 8.26 -20.06 -12.40
CA ALA A 18 9.55 -20.75 -12.24
C ALA A 18 10.69 -19.82 -11.81
N THR A 19 10.38 -18.89 -10.90
CA THR A 19 11.33 -17.92 -10.37
C THR A 19 11.41 -18.10 -8.87
N ILE A 20 12.60 -18.28 -8.31
CA ILE A 20 12.76 -18.56 -6.89
C ILE A 20 13.98 -17.79 -6.40
N ASN A 21 13.93 -17.24 -5.18
CA ASN A 21 15.07 -16.56 -4.54
C ASN A 21 15.60 -15.37 -5.38
N VAL A 22 14.72 -14.63 -6.03
CA VAL A 22 15.09 -13.47 -6.84
C VAL A 22 15.18 -12.22 -5.98
N LEU A 23 16.27 -11.48 -6.11
CA LEU A 23 16.51 -10.21 -5.45
C LEU A 23 16.30 -9.07 -6.46
N ILE A 24 15.32 -8.22 -6.19
CA ILE A 24 15.07 -6.97 -6.92
C ILE A 24 15.38 -5.84 -5.95
N THR A 25 16.65 -5.42 -5.90
CA THR A 25 17.12 -4.45 -4.91
C THR A 25 17.81 -3.25 -5.48
N GLU A 26 17.67 -2.10 -4.82
CA GLU A 26 18.39 -0.85 -5.11
C GLU A 26 18.17 -0.30 -6.52
N ASN A 27 17.01 -0.58 -7.13
CA ASN A 27 16.67 -0.07 -8.44
C ASN A 27 15.98 1.29 -8.32
N SER A 28 16.31 2.23 -9.22
CA SER A 28 15.46 3.39 -9.50
C SER A 28 14.65 3.09 -10.77
N ILE A 29 13.32 3.07 -10.69
CA ILE A 29 12.42 2.76 -11.82
C ILE A 29 11.45 3.92 -12.00
N TYR A 30 11.47 4.58 -13.15
CA TYR A 30 10.67 5.77 -13.37
C TYR A 30 10.21 5.95 -14.81
N GLN A 31 9.20 6.81 -14.99
CA GLN A 31 8.65 7.24 -16.28
C GLN A 31 7.99 6.14 -17.11
N PHE A 32 7.56 5.05 -16.48
CA PHE A 32 6.75 4.03 -17.13
C PHE A 32 5.27 4.42 -17.18
N PHE A 33 4.57 4.04 -18.25
CA PHE A 33 3.12 4.24 -18.37
C PHE A 33 2.29 3.06 -17.83
N HIS A 34 2.95 1.95 -17.47
CA HIS A 34 2.36 0.79 -16.82
C HIS A 34 3.18 0.42 -15.58
N THR A 35 2.83 -0.68 -14.93
CA THR A 35 3.43 -1.17 -13.68
C THR A 35 4.97 -1.20 -13.67
N ALA A 36 5.58 -0.78 -12.55
CA ALA A 36 7.04 -0.73 -12.44
C ALA A 36 7.66 -2.11 -12.16
N ILE A 37 7.15 -2.82 -11.15
CA ILE A 37 7.57 -4.19 -10.82
C ILE A 37 6.33 -5.09 -10.79
N GLN A 38 6.37 -6.19 -11.51
CA GLN A 38 5.32 -7.22 -11.50
C GLN A 38 5.93 -8.57 -11.12
N ILE A 39 5.38 -9.21 -10.08
CA ILE A 39 5.79 -10.54 -9.64
C ILE A 39 4.59 -11.51 -9.56
N GLY A 40 4.85 -12.78 -9.88
CA GLY A 40 3.83 -13.83 -9.85
C GLY A 40 3.00 -13.91 -11.13
N TRP A 41 2.43 -15.09 -11.39
CA TRP A 41 1.73 -15.41 -12.65
C TRP A 41 0.72 -16.56 -12.52
N SER A 42 0.25 -16.81 -11.29
CA SER A 42 -0.83 -17.76 -11.00
C SER A 42 -1.99 -16.95 -10.41
N TRP A 43 -3.10 -16.82 -11.13
CA TRP A 43 -4.28 -16.10 -10.64
C TRP A 43 -5.09 -17.01 -9.71
N GLY A 44 -5.29 -16.58 -8.47
CA GLY A 44 -5.95 -17.37 -7.43
C GLY A 44 -4.98 -18.23 -6.63
N TYR A 45 -5.46 -19.38 -6.15
CA TYR A 45 -4.72 -20.25 -5.22
C TYR A 45 -4.11 -21.50 -5.84
N ASP A 46 -4.00 -21.51 -7.16
CA ASP A 46 -3.23 -22.55 -7.84
C ASP A 46 -1.78 -22.53 -7.35
N GLU A 47 -1.15 -23.71 -7.38
CA GLU A 47 0.26 -23.84 -7.00
C GLU A 47 1.12 -22.82 -7.75
N SER A 48 1.91 -22.09 -6.98
CA SER A 48 2.85 -21.09 -7.51
C SER A 48 4.25 -21.68 -7.59
N SER A 49 4.92 -21.44 -8.71
CA SER A 49 6.36 -21.68 -8.89
C SER A 49 7.18 -20.38 -8.75
N SER A 50 6.59 -19.34 -8.15
CA SER A 50 7.19 -18.04 -7.86
C SER A 50 7.15 -17.81 -6.35
N TYR A 51 8.30 -17.82 -5.66
CA TYR A 51 8.35 -17.67 -4.19
C TYR A 51 9.73 -17.24 -3.67
N ASN A 52 9.79 -16.84 -2.40
CA ASN A 52 10.99 -16.36 -1.70
C ASN A 52 11.70 -15.18 -2.40
N HIS A 53 10.96 -14.21 -2.92
CA HIS A 53 11.56 -13.03 -3.52
C HIS A 53 11.86 -11.94 -2.48
N SER A 54 12.86 -11.11 -2.74
CA SER A 54 13.09 -9.88 -1.98
C SER A 54 13.02 -8.68 -2.92
N ILE A 55 12.04 -7.83 -2.70
CA ILE A 55 11.86 -6.58 -3.43
C ILE A 55 12.18 -5.48 -2.43
N SER A 56 13.41 -4.96 -2.49
CA SER A 56 13.93 -4.11 -1.42
C SER A 56 14.67 -2.87 -1.87
N PHE A 57 14.62 -1.79 -1.10
CA PHE A 57 15.42 -0.58 -1.37
C PHE A 57 15.19 0.05 -2.76
N ASN A 58 14.07 -0.24 -3.42
CA ASN A 58 13.74 0.32 -4.73
C ASN A 58 13.11 1.71 -4.58
N TYR A 59 13.43 2.59 -5.53
CA TYR A 59 12.89 3.93 -5.67
C TYR A 59 12.05 4.00 -6.95
N ILE A 60 10.73 3.96 -6.79
CA ILE A 60 9.78 3.82 -7.89
C ILE A 60 8.96 5.09 -7.97
N HIS A 61 8.98 5.79 -9.11
CA HIS A 61 8.20 7.01 -9.23
C HIS A 61 7.75 7.36 -10.64
N HIS A 62 6.72 8.22 -10.74
CA HIS A 62 6.18 8.69 -12.01
C HIS A 62 5.72 7.51 -12.88
N ILE A 63 4.81 6.72 -12.31
CA ILE A 63 4.26 5.51 -12.93
C ILE A 63 2.84 5.78 -13.40
N GLY A 64 2.47 5.23 -14.55
CA GLY A 64 1.16 5.42 -15.17
C GLY A 64 1.05 6.71 -15.96
N GLN A 65 1.48 7.83 -15.35
CA GLN A 65 1.51 9.18 -15.93
C GLN A 65 0.21 9.52 -16.69
N TYR A 66 -0.94 9.14 -16.12
CA TYR A 66 -2.27 9.41 -16.67
C TYR A 66 -2.54 8.79 -18.05
N LEU A 67 -1.77 7.78 -18.49
CA LEU A 67 -1.96 7.18 -19.81
C LEU A 67 -2.73 5.86 -19.78
N LEU A 68 -2.36 4.94 -18.88
CA LEU A 68 -3.02 3.64 -18.71
C LEU A 68 -3.69 3.56 -17.33
N SER A 69 -4.47 2.51 -17.12
CA SER A 69 -5.14 2.15 -15.86
C SER A 69 -4.85 0.68 -15.54
N ASP A 70 -5.31 0.20 -14.38
CA ASP A 70 -5.05 -1.16 -13.87
C ASP A 70 -3.54 -1.42 -13.72
N LEU A 71 -2.89 -0.56 -12.95
CA LEU A 71 -1.44 -0.50 -12.81
C LEU A 71 -1.02 -0.25 -11.36
N ALA A 72 0.26 -0.51 -11.08
CA ALA A 72 0.83 -0.19 -9.78
C ALA A 72 2.33 0.13 -9.80
N GLY A 73 2.84 0.71 -8.71
CA GLY A 73 4.29 0.72 -8.49
C GLY A 73 4.81 -0.71 -8.36
N ILE A 74 4.20 -1.51 -7.48
CA ILE A 74 4.48 -2.94 -7.36
C ILE A 74 3.17 -3.73 -7.47
N TYR A 75 3.10 -4.64 -8.44
CA TYR A 75 2.01 -5.59 -8.63
C TYR A 75 2.45 -6.99 -8.21
N THR A 76 1.56 -7.72 -7.56
CA THR A 76 1.76 -9.14 -7.22
C THR A 76 0.54 -9.98 -7.60
N CYS A 77 0.73 -11.27 -7.86
CA CYS A 77 -0.38 -12.22 -8.09
C CYS A 77 -0.02 -13.65 -7.63
N GLY A 78 -0.98 -14.32 -6.99
CA GLY A 78 -0.86 -15.72 -6.56
C GLY A 78 -0.09 -15.96 -5.25
N LEU A 79 0.15 -17.23 -4.93
CA LEU A 79 0.86 -17.62 -3.71
C LEU A 79 2.34 -17.22 -3.79
N LEU A 80 2.80 -16.37 -2.87
CA LEU A 80 4.15 -15.79 -2.89
C LEU A 80 4.88 -16.04 -1.58
N ASN A 81 4.74 -17.26 -1.04
CA ASN A 81 5.30 -17.64 0.26
C ASN A 81 6.77 -17.22 0.43
N GLY A 82 7.08 -16.66 1.59
CA GLY A 82 8.43 -16.17 1.93
C GLY A 82 8.90 -14.94 1.15
N THR A 83 8.04 -14.32 0.34
CA THR A 83 8.35 -13.09 -0.38
C THR A 83 8.23 -11.87 0.54
N LEU A 84 9.21 -10.96 0.42
CA LEU A 84 9.28 -9.70 1.16
C LEU A 84 9.29 -8.51 0.20
N ILE A 85 8.45 -7.53 0.47
CA ILE A 85 8.50 -6.19 -0.12
C ILE A 85 8.91 -5.25 1.01
N THR A 86 10.19 -4.85 1.06
CA THR A 86 10.71 -4.13 2.23
C THR A 86 11.54 -2.91 1.88
N ASN A 87 11.41 -1.83 2.65
CA ASN A 87 12.26 -0.65 2.48
C ASN A 87 12.17 -0.05 1.06
N ASN A 88 11.00 -0.06 0.42
CA ASN A 88 10.83 0.60 -0.87
C ASN A 88 10.21 1.99 -0.69
N VAL A 89 10.41 2.86 -1.68
CA VAL A 89 9.71 4.14 -1.79
C VAL A 89 9.01 4.19 -3.13
N LEU A 90 7.70 4.40 -3.09
CA LEU A 90 6.82 4.46 -4.26
C LEU A 90 6.09 5.80 -4.25
N HIS A 91 6.18 6.59 -5.31
CA HIS A 91 5.39 7.83 -5.39
C HIS A 91 5.06 8.34 -6.79
N ASP A 92 4.07 9.22 -6.86
CA ASP A 92 3.55 9.78 -8.13
C ASP A 92 3.09 8.65 -9.06
N ILE A 93 2.12 7.88 -8.58
CA ILE A 93 1.53 6.76 -9.31
C ILE A 93 0.12 7.15 -9.68
N TYR A 94 -0.07 7.47 -10.96
CA TYR A 94 -1.31 8.01 -11.48
C TYR A 94 -1.72 7.36 -12.78
N GLY A 95 -2.91 6.76 -12.79
CA GLY A 95 -3.54 6.20 -13.98
C GLY A 95 -4.38 7.23 -14.75
N TYR A 96 -4.90 6.83 -15.91
CA TYR A 96 -5.78 7.66 -16.72
C TYR A 96 -7.08 8.01 -15.99
N PHE A 97 -7.65 7.06 -15.24
CA PHE A 97 -8.90 7.28 -14.51
C PHE A 97 -8.97 6.57 -13.16
N LEU A 98 -9.10 5.24 -13.16
CA LEU A 98 -9.21 4.42 -11.95
C LEU A 98 -8.20 3.26 -12.00
N TYR A 99 -8.06 2.57 -10.87
CA TYR A 99 -7.26 1.35 -10.72
C TYR A 99 -5.75 1.59 -10.84
N ASP A 100 -5.26 2.57 -10.09
CA ASP A 100 -3.86 2.99 -10.06
C ASP A 100 -3.37 3.07 -8.62
N TRP A 101 -2.57 2.09 -8.22
CA TRP A 101 -2.27 1.81 -6.82
C TRP A 101 -0.77 1.84 -6.54
N GLY A 102 -0.39 2.10 -5.28
CA GLY A 102 1.02 2.00 -4.89
C GLY A 102 1.52 0.57 -4.94
N VAL A 103 1.06 -0.25 -3.98
CA VAL A 103 1.27 -1.70 -3.99
C VAL A 103 -0.07 -2.39 -4.21
N TYR A 104 -0.13 -3.18 -5.27
CA TYR A 104 -1.32 -3.86 -5.72
C TYR A 104 -1.17 -5.39 -5.57
N LEU A 105 -1.86 -5.94 -4.58
CA LEU A 105 -1.99 -7.37 -4.35
C LEU A 105 -3.17 -7.92 -5.15
N ALA A 106 -2.90 -8.33 -6.39
CA ALA A 106 -3.92 -8.88 -7.27
C ALA A 106 -4.33 -10.30 -6.88
N ASP A 107 -5.19 -10.90 -7.69
CA ASP A 107 -5.86 -12.19 -7.48
C ASP A 107 -4.99 -13.26 -6.80
N GLY A 108 -5.43 -13.66 -5.60
CA GLY A 108 -4.85 -14.77 -4.84
C GLY A 108 -3.52 -14.44 -4.18
N THR A 109 -3.06 -13.19 -4.22
CA THR A 109 -1.81 -12.78 -3.57
C THR A 109 -1.84 -13.16 -2.09
N SER A 110 -0.94 -14.06 -1.68
CA SER A 110 -0.97 -14.62 -0.33
C SER A 110 0.42 -14.88 0.21
N GLN A 111 0.51 -14.89 1.55
CA GLN A 111 1.70 -15.28 2.31
C GLN A 111 2.94 -14.42 2.05
N LEU A 112 2.75 -13.13 1.77
CA LEU A 112 3.85 -12.17 1.67
C LEU A 112 3.81 -11.12 2.79
N MET A 113 4.95 -10.45 2.98
CA MET A 113 5.07 -9.36 3.93
C MET A 113 5.52 -8.08 3.23
N ILE A 114 4.82 -6.98 3.49
CA ILE A 114 5.18 -5.63 3.11
C ILE A 114 5.57 -4.88 4.38
N THR A 115 6.82 -4.42 4.44
CA THR A 115 7.31 -3.69 5.62
C THR A 115 8.23 -2.54 5.28
N ASN A 116 8.30 -1.54 6.16
CA ASN A 116 9.21 -0.39 6.00
C ASN A 116 9.07 0.33 4.65
N THR A 117 7.90 0.24 4.01
CA THR A 117 7.67 0.77 2.67
C THR A 117 6.90 2.08 2.76
N ILE A 118 7.37 3.09 2.04
CA ILE A 118 6.76 4.40 1.97
C ILE A 118 6.04 4.51 0.62
N VAL A 119 4.74 4.78 0.65
CA VAL A 119 3.93 4.96 -0.54
C VAL A 119 3.20 6.30 -0.42
N TYR A 120 3.39 7.19 -1.38
CA TYR A 120 2.70 8.47 -1.37
C TYR A 120 2.34 9.00 -2.75
N ASN A 121 1.42 9.96 -2.84
CA ASN A 121 0.93 10.52 -4.12
C ASN A 121 0.44 9.43 -5.08
N THR A 122 -0.64 8.76 -4.71
CA THR A 122 -1.28 7.72 -5.54
C THR A 122 -2.67 8.16 -5.98
N GLY A 123 -3.16 7.73 -7.14
CA GLY A 123 -4.52 8.07 -7.57
C GLY A 123 -5.59 7.27 -6.83
N SER A 124 -5.59 5.93 -6.93
CA SER A 124 -6.65 5.09 -6.35
C SER A 124 -6.41 4.63 -4.91
N ALA A 125 -5.22 4.15 -4.53
CA ALA A 125 -4.90 3.85 -3.13
C ALA A 125 -3.40 3.68 -2.94
N ALA A 126 -2.92 3.78 -1.70
CA ALA A 126 -1.53 3.43 -1.41
C ALA A 126 -1.34 1.91 -1.45
N PHE A 127 -2.21 1.17 -0.76
CA PHE A 127 -2.24 -0.30 -0.81
C PHE A 127 -3.62 -0.80 -1.23
N THR A 128 -3.63 -1.78 -2.13
CA THR A 128 -4.86 -2.45 -2.55
C THR A 128 -4.66 -3.93 -2.63
N MET A 129 -5.70 -4.67 -2.25
CA MET A 129 -5.79 -6.11 -2.40
C MET A 129 -7.09 -6.49 -3.09
N ILE A 130 -7.04 -7.39 -4.09
CA ILE A 130 -8.28 -7.99 -4.60
C ILE A 130 -8.76 -9.04 -3.62
N TYR A 131 -8.06 -10.18 -3.52
CA TYR A 131 -8.29 -11.23 -2.53
C TYR A 131 -7.01 -12.05 -2.33
N GLY A 132 -6.97 -12.83 -1.25
CA GLY A 132 -5.77 -13.56 -0.80
C GLY A 132 -5.80 -13.84 0.70
N PHE A 133 -4.76 -14.45 1.23
CA PHE A 133 -4.66 -14.80 2.65
C PHE A 133 -3.26 -14.64 3.25
N ASN A 134 -3.23 -14.46 4.57
CA ASN A 134 -2.05 -14.39 5.43
C ASN A 134 -0.98 -13.38 4.93
N ASN A 135 -1.41 -12.26 4.37
CA ASN A 135 -0.50 -11.15 4.06
C ASN A 135 -0.26 -10.30 5.31
N THR A 136 0.91 -9.66 5.39
CA THR A 136 1.24 -8.75 6.50
C THR A 136 1.70 -7.40 5.97
N PHE A 137 1.09 -6.33 6.45
CA PHE A 137 1.49 -4.95 6.22
C PHE A 137 1.93 -4.35 7.55
N GLN A 138 3.23 -4.14 7.71
CA GLN A 138 3.79 -3.69 8.98
C GLN A 138 4.82 -2.57 8.84
N ASN A 139 4.72 -1.53 9.66
CA ASN A 139 5.72 -0.46 9.68
C ASN A 139 5.83 0.29 8.35
N ASN A 140 4.71 0.56 7.69
CA ASN A 140 4.65 1.29 6.42
C ASN A 140 4.10 2.70 6.61
N ILE A 141 4.38 3.56 5.63
CA ILE A 141 3.81 4.90 5.55
C ILE A 141 2.99 4.99 4.27
N LEU A 142 1.72 5.33 4.41
CA LEU A 142 0.78 5.55 3.32
C LEU A 142 0.36 7.02 3.37
N ALA A 143 0.65 7.81 2.35
CA ALA A 143 0.37 9.25 2.41
C ALA A 143 -0.21 9.81 1.11
N ARG A 144 -1.05 10.85 1.22
CA ARG A 144 -1.47 11.66 0.06
C ARG A 144 -2.07 10.86 -1.11
N SER A 145 -2.90 9.86 -0.83
CA SER A 145 -3.76 9.28 -1.87
C SER A 145 -4.74 10.37 -2.38
N SER A 146 -5.07 10.36 -3.66
CA SER A 146 -5.86 11.43 -4.31
C SER A 146 -7.31 11.51 -3.81
N ASN A 147 -8.08 12.54 -4.15
CA ASN A 147 -9.49 12.60 -3.74
C ASN A 147 -10.40 11.63 -4.52
N GLN A 148 -9.97 11.12 -5.67
CA GLN A 148 -10.71 10.13 -6.48
C GLN A 148 -10.32 8.69 -6.10
N SER A 149 -9.90 8.48 -4.85
CA SER A 149 -9.27 7.24 -4.41
C SER A 149 -10.24 6.30 -3.68
N ASP A 150 -9.90 5.01 -3.68
CA ASP A 150 -10.43 3.94 -2.82
C ASP A 150 -10.06 4.12 -1.32
N GLY A 151 -9.53 5.29 -0.94
CA GLY A 151 -8.93 5.56 0.35
C GLY A 151 -7.42 5.36 0.39
N ALA A 152 -6.89 5.03 1.58
CA ALA A 152 -5.47 4.70 1.77
C ALA A 152 -5.20 3.20 1.56
N LEU A 153 -6.08 2.35 2.09
CA LEU A 153 -6.06 0.89 1.98
C LEU A 153 -7.40 0.41 1.43
N SER A 154 -7.39 -0.48 0.42
CA SER A 154 -8.62 -1.09 -0.10
C SER A 154 -8.56 -2.61 -0.25
N LEU A 155 -9.71 -3.25 -0.06
CA LEU A 155 -9.94 -4.68 -0.29
C LEU A 155 -11.16 -4.86 -1.21
N TYR A 156 -10.95 -5.41 -2.41
CA TYR A 156 -11.97 -5.42 -3.48
C TYR A 156 -12.85 -6.67 -3.55
N ARG A 157 -12.37 -7.80 -3.08
CA ARG A 157 -13.13 -9.05 -3.08
C ARG A 157 -12.85 -9.79 -1.79
N ARG A 158 -13.90 -9.95 -0.99
CA ARG A 158 -13.88 -10.95 0.07
C ARG A 158 -14.07 -12.33 -0.55
N GLU A 159 -13.32 -13.30 -0.07
CA GLU A 159 -13.63 -14.71 -0.30
C GLU A 159 -14.54 -15.29 0.80
N SER A 160 -15.36 -16.26 0.41
CA SER A 160 -16.23 -17.03 1.30
C SER A 160 -15.47 -18.00 2.22
N LEU A 161 -14.15 -18.12 2.02
CA LEU A 161 -13.26 -18.93 2.86
C LEU A 161 -12.96 -18.19 4.18
N ASN A 162 -13.00 -18.94 5.29
CA ASN A 162 -12.75 -18.41 6.63
C ASN A 162 -11.25 -18.35 6.94
N HIS A 163 -10.50 -17.58 6.15
CA HIS A 163 -9.07 -17.32 6.37
C HIS A 163 -8.84 -15.84 6.64
N LEU A 164 -7.72 -15.56 7.31
CA LEU A 164 -7.25 -14.20 7.55
C LEU A 164 -6.73 -13.62 6.23
N SER A 165 -7.32 -12.54 5.74
CA SER A 165 -6.85 -11.90 4.50
C SER A 165 -5.50 -11.22 4.72
N PHE A 166 -5.44 -10.35 5.74
CA PHE A 166 -4.20 -9.67 6.09
C PHE A 166 -4.17 -9.19 7.54
N THR A 167 -2.96 -8.92 8.01
CA THR A 167 -2.70 -8.12 9.22
C THR A 167 -2.10 -6.77 8.82
N PHE A 168 -2.63 -5.67 9.37
CA PHE A 168 -2.18 -4.30 9.13
C PHE A 168 -1.87 -3.62 10.46
N GLN A 169 -0.58 -3.48 10.77
CA GLN A 169 -0.15 -3.02 12.10
C GLN A 169 1.08 -2.14 12.10
N HIS A 170 1.18 -1.23 13.06
CA HIS A 170 2.30 -0.29 13.16
C HIS A 170 2.46 0.56 11.89
N ASN A 171 1.39 0.92 11.19
CA ASN A 171 1.49 1.75 9.99
C ASN A 171 1.08 3.20 10.30
N ILE A 172 1.57 4.14 9.49
CA ILE A 172 1.13 5.53 9.50
C ILE A 172 0.33 5.80 8.23
N VAL A 173 -0.88 6.34 8.36
CA VAL A 173 -1.67 6.86 7.25
C VAL A 173 -1.78 8.37 7.39
N TYR A 174 -1.25 9.09 6.40
CA TYR A 174 -1.23 10.55 6.34
C TYR A 174 -2.12 11.05 5.21
N ASP A 175 -3.33 11.42 5.55
CA ASP A 175 -4.35 11.88 4.62
C ASP A 175 -4.35 13.41 4.46
N THR A 176 -4.45 13.88 3.22
CA THR A 176 -4.37 15.31 2.89
C THR A 176 -5.57 15.79 2.08
N VAL A 177 -6.71 15.10 2.14
CA VAL A 177 -7.93 15.55 1.46
C VAL A 177 -8.82 16.30 2.43
N ASN A 178 -9.27 17.46 1.97
CA ASN A 178 -10.19 18.30 2.72
C ASN A 178 -11.65 17.88 2.47
N GLU A 179 -11.96 16.63 2.80
CA GLU A 179 -13.30 16.05 2.68
C GLU A 179 -13.57 15.15 3.89
N SER A 180 -14.79 15.23 4.43
CA SER A 180 -15.24 14.38 5.53
C SER A 180 -15.86 13.09 5.02
N GLY A 181 -15.71 12.01 5.79
CA GLY A 181 -16.20 10.68 5.41
C GLY A 181 -15.30 9.98 4.40
N ARG A 182 -14.01 10.36 4.36
CA ARG A 182 -13.03 9.74 3.47
C ARG A 182 -12.64 8.36 3.99
N TRP A 183 -12.52 7.41 3.05
CA TRP A 183 -12.05 6.07 3.32
C TRP A 183 -10.58 6.04 3.77
N ILE A 184 -10.32 5.44 4.93
CA ILE A 184 -8.97 4.99 5.29
C ILE A 184 -8.81 3.52 4.94
N PHE A 185 -9.82 2.71 5.29
CA PHE A 185 -9.92 1.33 4.87
C PHE A 185 -11.25 1.10 4.16
N GLN A 186 -11.22 0.94 2.84
CA GLN A 186 -12.40 0.61 2.05
C GLN A 186 -12.49 -0.91 1.82
N VAL A 187 -13.68 -1.45 2.03
CA VAL A 187 -14.02 -2.82 1.62
C VAL A 187 -15.09 -2.73 0.56
N GLN A 188 -14.76 -3.18 -0.65
CA GLN A 188 -15.75 -3.41 -1.70
C GLN A 188 -16.11 -4.90 -1.64
N ALA A 189 -17.35 -5.21 -1.29
CA ALA A 189 -17.84 -6.58 -1.27
C ALA A 189 -19.24 -6.62 -1.89
N PRO A 190 -19.55 -7.61 -2.75
CA PRO A 190 -20.88 -7.75 -3.33
C PRO A 190 -21.94 -8.19 -2.31
N ASP A 191 -21.55 -8.70 -1.14
CA ASP A 191 -22.45 -9.14 -0.06
C ASP A 191 -22.20 -8.34 1.24
N PRO A 192 -23.20 -7.56 1.74
CA PRO A 192 -23.07 -6.77 2.95
C PRO A 192 -23.06 -7.59 4.25
N PHE A 193 -23.40 -8.88 4.22
CA PHE A 193 -23.55 -9.71 5.42
C PHE A 193 -22.28 -10.45 5.85
N SER A 194 -21.17 -10.19 5.16
CA SER A 194 -19.95 -10.96 5.36
C SER A 194 -18.72 -10.02 5.45
N SER A 195 -18.23 -9.75 6.67
CA SER A 195 -16.99 -8.99 6.89
C SER A 195 -15.72 -9.81 6.61
N PRO A 196 -14.72 -9.28 5.87
CA PRO A 196 -13.42 -9.93 5.71
C PRO A 196 -12.74 -10.12 7.07
N LEU A 197 -12.02 -11.23 7.25
CA LEU A 197 -11.17 -11.37 8.43
C LEU A 197 -9.89 -10.58 8.21
N VAL A 198 -9.80 -9.45 8.89
CA VAL A 198 -8.62 -8.59 8.93
C VAL A 198 -8.22 -8.34 10.37
N ILE A 199 -6.93 -8.17 10.62
CA ILE A 199 -6.44 -7.71 11.92
C ILE A 199 -5.78 -6.37 11.69
N MET A 200 -6.34 -5.32 12.27
CA MET A 200 -5.78 -3.97 12.22
C MET A 200 -5.49 -3.52 13.64
N ASN A 201 -4.27 -3.10 13.97
CA ASN A 201 -3.95 -2.57 15.31
C ASN A 201 -2.65 -1.77 15.35
N TYR A 202 -2.49 -0.91 16.36
CA TYR A 202 -1.29 -0.08 16.56
C TYR A 202 -0.96 0.83 15.36
N ASN A 203 -1.97 1.35 14.67
CA ASN A 203 -1.80 2.24 13.52
C ASN A 203 -2.02 3.71 13.92
N CYS A 204 -1.30 4.62 13.27
CA CYS A 204 -1.48 6.06 13.41
C CYS A 204 -2.21 6.59 12.18
N TYR A 205 -3.40 7.13 12.38
CA TYR A 205 -4.19 7.73 11.31
C TYR A 205 -4.22 9.25 11.48
N PHE A 206 -4.00 10.00 10.41
CA PHE A 206 -4.01 11.45 10.46
C PHE A 206 -4.66 12.02 9.22
N ASN A 207 -5.58 12.97 9.40
CA ASN A 207 -6.06 13.82 8.32
C ASN A 207 -5.61 15.26 8.60
N LEU A 208 -4.93 15.88 7.62
CA LEU A 208 -4.35 17.22 7.72
C LEU A 208 -5.36 18.30 8.14
N TYR A 209 -6.63 18.13 7.77
CA TYR A 209 -7.70 19.09 8.02
C TYR A 209 -8.59 18.70 9.22
N GLY A 210 -8.26 17.61 9.93
CA GLY A 210 -9.07 17.08 11.02
C GLY A 210 -10.43 16.53 10.58
N ASN A 211 -10.58 16.19 9.30
CA ASN A 211 -11.82 15.63 8.77
C ASN A 211 -12.09 14.21 9.28
N MET A 212 -13.37 13.86 9.30
CA MET A 212 -13.83 12.53 9.69
C MET A 212 -13.32 11.46 8.71
N MET A 213 -12.77 10.39 9.25
CA MET A 213 -12.28 9.21 8.53
C MET A 213 -13.20 8.01 8.77
N ILE A 214 -13.42 7.17 7.74
CA ILE A 214 -14.28 5.98 7.83
C ILE A 214 -13.53 4.68 7.47
N PHE A 215 -14.02 3.58 8.07
CA PHE A 215 -13.37 2.28 8.05
C PHE A 215 -14.36 1.14 7.77
N GLY A 216 -13.90 0.18 6.96
CA GLY A 216 -14.55 -1.11 6.76
C GLY A 216 -15.91 -1.06 6.05
N LEU A 217 -16.54 -2.22 5.92
CA LEU A 217 -17.80 -2.37 5.19
C LEU A 217 -18.95 -1.51 5.76
N GLY A 218 -18.95 -1.30 7.08
CA GLY A 218 -19.97 -0.52 7.79
C GLY A 218 -19.84 1.00 7.66
N ARG A 219 -18.78 1.51 6.98
CA ARG A 219 -18.48 2.95 6.93
C ARG A 219 -18.36 3.58 8.33
N LEU A 220 -17.77 2.82 9.26
CA LEU A 220 -17.74 3.18 10.67
C LEU A 220 -16.78 4.34 10.89
N VAL A 221 -17.12 5.28 11.76
CA VAL A 221 -16.13 6.24 12.26
C VAL A 221 -15.17 5.53 13.21
N PHE A 222 -14.03 6.15 13.51
CA PHE A 222 -12.96 5.48 14.24
C PHE A 222 -13.36 4.87 15.60
N SER A 223 -14.17 5.57 16.39
CA SER A 223 -14.66 5.03 17.67
C SER A 223 -15.55 3.79 17.49
N GLU A 224 -16.44 3.80 16.51
CA GLU A 224 -17.29 2.66 16.17
C GLU A 224 -16.47 1.50 15.61
N TRP A 225 -15.45 1.80 14.80
CA TRP A 225 -14.49 0.82 14.31
C TRP A 225 -13.76 0.12 15.46
N GLN A 226 -13.35 0.87 16.49
CA GLN A 226 -12.73 0.30 17.69
C GLN A 226 -13.65 -0.64 18.48
N GLU A 227 -14.96 -0.36 18.51
CA GLU A 227 -15.95 -1.24 19.15
C GLU A 227 -16.08 -2.60 18.43
N THR A 228 -15.64 -2.71 17.18
CA THR A 228 -15.59 -3.99 16.44
C THR A 228 -14.36 -4.86 16.74
N ASN A 229 -13.55 -4.48 17.74
CA ASN A 229 -12.26 -5.10 18.12
C ASN A 229 -11.13 -4.92 17.09
N HIS A 230 -11.28 -3.99 16.15
CA HIS A 230 -10.20 -3.54 15.28
C HIS A 230 -9.57 -2.26 15.84
N ASP A 231 -8.28 -2.04 15.59
CA ASP A 231 -7.58 -0.79 15.89
C ASP A 231 -7.71 -0.32 17.35
N THR A 232 -7.87 -1.25 18.30
CA THR A 232 -8.10 -0.95 19.73
C THR A 232 -6.94 -0.23 20.41
N ASN A 233 -5.72 -0.36 19.89
CA ASN A 233 -4.53 0.36 20.33
C ASN A 233 -4.02 1.36 19.28
N SER A 234 -4.80 1.62 18.24
CA SER A 234 -4.49 2.62 17.21
C SER A 234 -4.96 4.00 17.66
N ILE A 235 -4.43 5.04 17.03
CA ILE A 235 -4.72 6.43 17.38
C ILE A 235 -5.04 7.25 16.14
N ILE A 236 -5.86 8.29 16.33
CA ILE A 236 -5.92 9.43 15.41
C ILE A 236 -5.09 10.55 16.02
N ASP A 237 -3.90 10.80 15.48
CA ASP A 237 -3.02 11.88 15.94
C ASP A 237 -2.01 12.27 14.86
N ASN A 238 -1.45 13.47 14.95
CA ASN A 238 -0.44 13.95 14.01
C ASN A 238 0.86 13.15 14.18
N PRO A 239 1.35 12.45 13.15
CA PRO A 239 2.60 11.67 13.24
C PRO A 239 3.84 12.57 13.32
N LEU A 240 3.71 13.89 13.16
CA LEU A 240 4.80 14.88 13.26
C LEU A 240 5.92 14.65 12.24
N PHE A 241 5.56 14.41 10.98
CA PHE A 241 6.51 14.49 9.88
C PHE A 241 7.05 15.91 9.72
N ILE A 242 8.35 16.02 9.49
CA ILE A 242 9.05 17.27 9.23
C ILE A 242 8.91 17.60 7.74
N ASP A 243 8.38 18.78 7.41
CA ASP A 243 8.21 19.28 6.03
C ASP A 243 7.32 18.40 5.12
N ALA A 244 6.38 17.61 5.69
CA ALA A 244 5.46 16.80 4.90
C ALA A 244 4.58 17.63 3.95
N ASP A 245 4.09 18.79 4.39
CA ASP A 245 3.19 19.63 3.59
C ASP A 245 3.92 20.39 2.47
N SER A 246 5.17 20.80 2.72
CA SER A 246 5.95 21.65 1.82
C SER A 246 6.83 20.87 0.85
N GLN A 247 7.32 19.70 1.25
CA GLN A 247 8.28 18.90 0.47
C GLN A 247 7.84 17.45 0.23
N CYS A 248 6.65 17.05 0.69
CA CYS A 248 6.19 15.67 0.59
C CYS A 248 7.19 14.69 1.25
N ASN A 249 7.80 15.14 2.36
CA ASN A 249 8.83 14.40 3.07
C ASN A 249 8.20 13.47 4.13
N PHE A 250 8.14 12.19 3.79
CA PHE A 250 7.65 11.13 4.67
C PHE A 250 8.78 10.28 5.27
N PHE A 251 10.02 10.75 5.22
CA PHE A 251 11.17 10.06 5.81
C PHE A 251 11.49 10.55 7.22
N ASN A 252 11.26 11.83 7.48
CA ASN A 252 11.72 12.50 8.68
C ASN A 252 10.58 12.65 9.69
N LEU A 253 10.48 11.73 10.63
CA LEU A 253 9.58 11.83 11.78
C LEU A 253 10.26 12.53 12.94
N ASN A 254 9.53 13.40 13.64
CA ASN A 254 10.00 13.94 14.90
C ASN A 254 10.12 12.80 15.93
N ILE A 255 11.19 12.79 16.73
CA ILE A 255 11.41 11.80 17.80
C ILE A 255 10.30 11.78 18.86
N VAL A 256 9.52 12.87 18.98
CA VAL A 256 8.37 12.92 19.87
C VAL A 256 7.06 12.46 19.23
N SER A 257 7.10 11.95 18.00
CA SER A 257 5.94 11.41 17.27
C SER A 257 5.18 10.39 18.13
N PRO A 258 3.84 10.47 18.20
CA PRO A 258 3.03 9.49 18.92
C PRO A 258 3.13 8.11 18.26
N ALA A 259 3.28 8.04 16.93
CA ALA A 259 3.52 6.76 16.24
C ALA A 259 4.78 6.06 16.77
N VAL A 260 5.86 6.80 17.04
CA VAL A 260 7.11 6.25 17.58
C VAL A 260 6.98 5.90 19.06
N LYS A 261 6.37 6.78 19.87
CA LYS A 261 6.32 6.65 21.33
C LYS A 261 5.29 5.65 21.83
N GLU A 262 4.14 5.58 21.17
CA GLU A 262 2.97 4.85 21.67
C GLU A 262 2.69 3.59 20.86
N LEU A 263 3.04 3.60 19.56
CA LEU A 263 2.72 2.51 18.64
C LEU A 263 3.94 1.70 18.20
N ASP A 264 5.12 1.97 18.76
CA ASP A 264 6.39 1.31 18.42
C ASP A 264 6.77 1.39 16.92
N PHE A 265 6.28 2.41 16.20
CA PHE A 265 6.67 2.66 14.81
C PHE A 265 8.18 2.89 14.73
N LYS A 266 8.86 2.17 13.83
CA LYS A 266 10.30 2.33 13.56
C LYS A 266 10.49 3.28 12.39
N PRO A 267 11.09 4.46 12.58
CA PRO A 267 11.38 5.38 11.48
C PRO A 267 12.14 4.70 10.35
N ILE A 268 11.71 4.97 9.11
CA ILE A 268 12.31 4.40 7.90
C ILE A 268 13.44 5.33 7.46
N GLN A 269 14.67 4.81 7.41
CA GLN A 269 15.83 5.58 7.02
C GLN A 269 15.76 6.00 5.54
N GLN A 270 15.92 7.29 5.26
CA GLN A 270 16.11 7.80 3.91
C GLN A 270 17.49 7.39 3.38
N LEU A 271 17.53 6.73 2.21
CA LEU A 271 18.77 6.52 1.48
C LEU A 271 19.16 7.77 0.69
N SER A 272 20.45 8.02 0.50
CA SER A 272 20.96 9.20 -0.21
C SER A 272 20.48 9.33 -1.65
N GLN A 273 20.15 8.20 -2.29
CA GLN A 273 19.58 8.18 -3.64
C GLN A 273 18.10 8.58 -3.71
N TRP A 274 17.38 8.58 -2.58
CA TRP A 274 15.96 8.91 -2.52
C TRP A 274 15.80 10.39 -2.25
N LYS A 275 15.10 11.07 -3.15
CA LYS A 275 14.77 12.49 -2.97
C LYS A 275 13.33 12.59 -2.49
N SER A 276 13.08 13.43 -1.50
CA SER A 276 11.72 13.88 -1.19
C SER A 276 11.25 14.79 -2.31
N GLY A 277 9.99 14.70 -2.67
CA GLY A 277 9.40 15.59 -3.65
C GLY A 277 7.97 15.22 -3.99
N CYS A 278 7.23 16.26 -4.34
CA CYS A 278 6.14 16.23 -5.29
C CYS A 278 6.65 16.96 -6.55
#